data_AF-A0A194AL56-F1
#
_entry.id   AF-A0A194AL56-F1
#
_cell.length_a   1.000
_cell.length_b   1.000
_cell.length_c   1.000
_cell.angle_alpha   90.00
_cell.angle_beta   90.00
_cell.angle_gamma   90.00
#
_symmetry.space_group_name_H-M   'P 1'
#
loop_
_entity.id
_entity.type
_entity.pdbx_description
1 polymer ?
#
loop_
_entity_poly.entity_id
_entity_poly.type
_entity_poly.pdbx_seq_one_letter_code
_entity_poly.pdbx_strand_id
1 'polypeptide(L)'
;MSSATEAPRVLPGFTDEAFPNNFNLNARPVVKERKEGQLSDDKIKQFFENGYVIVDSFFTREELDPCKDAINDLVEDLAQKLYRTGRIKNLYSGYGFYERLTHIEKDFPALTSYYINMAFFRRSFKNLWSNE
;
A
#
# COMPACT_ATOMS: atom_id res chain seq x y z
N MET A 1 36.82 34.40 -14.79
CA MET A 1 36.03 33.55 -13.88
C MET A 1 35.10 32.72 -14.75
N SER A 2 35.47 31.48 -15.05
CA SER A 2 34.66 30.58 -15.88
C SER A 2 33.87 29.66 -14.95
N SER A 3 32.56 29.85 -14.89
CA SER A 3 31.63 28.97 -14.19
C SER A 3 31.44 27.71 -15.04
N ALA A 4 32.13 26.63 -14.70
CA ALA A 4 31.88 25.33 -15.31
C ALA A 4 30.53 24.80 -14.80
N THR A 5 29.53 24.80 -15.67
CA THR A 5 28.23 24.15 -15.42
C THR A 5 28.45 22.65 -15.31
N GLU A 6 28.33 22.10 -14.10
CA GLU A 6 28.46 20.67 -13.85
C GLU A 6 27.28 19.93 -14.51
N ALA A 7 27.56 18.95 -15.37
CA ALA A 7 26.52 18.20 -16.07
C ALA A 7 25.66 17.42 -15.07
N PRO A 8 24.32 17.34 -15.27
CA PRO A 8 23.43 16.67 -14.34
C PRO A 8 23.81 15.19 -14.18
N ARG A 9 23.92 14.75 -12.93
CA ARG A 9 24.33 13.39 -12.56
C ARG A 9 23.23 12.40 -12.97
N VAL A 10 23.37 11.77 -14.13
CA VAL A 10 22.43 10.74 -14.60
C VAL A 10 22.53 9.52 -13.69
N LEU A 11 21.43 9.16 -13.04
CA LEU A 11 21.37 8.01 -12.13
C LEU A 11 21.46 6.70 -12.93
N PRO A 12 22.11 5.65 -12.40
CA PRO A 12 22.08 4.32 -13.01
C PRO A 12 20.64 3.84 -13.21
N GLY A 13 20.31 3.40 -14.43
CA GLY A 13 18.96 2.93 -14.79
C GLY A 13 17.99 4.02 -15.25
N PHE A 14 18.40 5.28 -15.27
CA PHE A 14 17.62 6.34 -15.90
C PHE A 14 17.70 6.22 -17.43
N THR A 15 16.53 6.20 -18.07
CA THR A 15 16.38 6.35 -19.51
C THR A 15 15.52 7.57 -19.79
N ASP A 16 15.99 8.47 -20.65
CA ASP A 16 15.17 9.57 -21.19
C ASP A 16 14.06 9.06 -22.14
N GLU A 17 14.06 7.77 -22.45
CA GLU A 17 13.05 7.13 -23.29
C GLU A 17 11.72 7.03 -22.55
N ALA A 18 10.70 7.71 -23.09
CA ALA A 18 9.33 7.66 -22.61
C ALA A 18 8.42 6.99 -23.65
N PHE A 19 7.42 6.25 -23.18
CA PHE A 19 6.43 5.59 -24.02
C PHE A 19 5.01 6.15 -23.80
N PRO A 20 4.77 7.46 -24.00
CA PRO A 20 3.48 8.08 -23.73
C PRO A 20 2.35 7.52 -24.60
N ASN A 21 2.70 6.98 -25.76
CA ASN A 21 1.74 6.40 -26.68
C ASN A 21 1.05 5.14 -26.13
N ASN A 22 1.68 4.44 -25.17
CA ASN A 22 1.10 3.23 -24.56
C ASN A 22 0.04 3.54 -23.50
N PHE A 23 -0.04 4.80 -23.06
CA PHE A 23 -0.88 5.24 -21.94
C PHE A 23 -1.78 6.43 -22.34
N ASN A 24 -2.23 6.45 -23.59
CA ASN A 24 -3.19 7.44 -24.07
C ASN A 24 -4.49 6.79 -24.57
N LEU A 25 -5.50 7.60 -24.87
CA LEU A 25 -6.83 7.14 -25.31
C LEU A 25 -6.79 6.24 -26.56
N ASN A 26 -5.82 6.41 -27.45
CA ASN A 26 -5.69 5.60 -28.66
C ASN A 26 -5.14 4.19 -28.36
N ALA A 27 -4.42 4.02 -27.25
CA ALA A 27 -3.95 2.71 -26.77
C ALA A 27 -5.00 1.95 -25.96
N ARG A 28 -6.17 2.55 -25.72
CA ARG A 28 -7.24 1.91 -24.95
C ARG A 28 -7.74 0.64 -25.67
N PRO A 29 -7.80 -0.52 -24.99
CA PRO A 29 -8.29 -1.74 -25.60
C PRO A 29 -9.78 -1.64 -25.94
N VAL A 30 -10.16 -2.17 -27.10
CA VAL A 30 -11.57 -2.32 -27.48
C VAL A 30 -12.16 -3.52 -26.75
N VAL A 31 -13.06 -3.27 -25.79
CA VAL A 31 -13.73 -4.32 -25.02
C VAL A 31 -14.93 -4.83 -25.83
N LYS A 32 -14.85 -6.08 -26.30
CA LYS A 32 -15.94 -6.74 -27.04
C LYS A 32 -16.93 -7.47 -26.12
N GLU A 33 -16.42 -8.05 -25.04
CA GLU A 33 -17.19 -8.78 -24.04
C GLU A 33 -16.75 -8.33 -22.65
N ARG A 34 -17.71 -8.08 -21.76
CA ARG A 34 -17.43 -7.60 -20.41
C ARG A 34 -17.31 -8.77 -19.45
N LYS A 35 -16.17 -8.85 -18.75
CA LYS A 35 -15.97 -9.81 -17.66
C LYS A 35 -16.61 -9.31 -16.36
N GLU A 36 -17.01 -10.24 -15.51
CA GLU A 36 -17.42 -9.91 -14.15
C GLU A 36 -16.28 -9.21 -13.40
N GLY A 37 -16.61 -8.18 -12.62
CA GLY A 37 -15.62 -7.32 -11.95
C GLY A 37 -14.90 -6.31 -12.85
N GLN A 38 -15.14 -6.29 -14.17
CA GLN A 38 -14.50 -5.32 -15.06
C GLN A 38 -15.05 -3.90 -14.86
N LEU A 39 -14.13 -2.93 -14.75
CA LEU A 39 -14.45 -1.50 -14.68
C LEU A 39 -15.30 -1.02 -15.87
N SER A 40 -16.08 0.05 -15.65
CA SER A 40 -16.83 0.69 -16.74
C SER A 40 -15.91 1.35 -17.75
N ASP A 41 -16.40 1.57 -18.98
CA ASP A 41 -15.63 2.25 -20.02
C ASP A 41 -15.20 3.66 -19.58
N ASP A 42 -16.06 4.38 -18.85
CA ASP A 42 -15.74 5.71 -18.29
C ASP A 42 -14.56 5.66 -17.32
N LYS A 43 -14.50 4.65 -16.44
CA LYS A 43 -13.41 4.45 -15.48
C LYS A 43 -12.10 4.06 -16.18
N ILE A 44 -12.20 3.25 -17.24
CA ILE A 44 -11.05 2.91 -18.08
C ILE A 44 -10.57 4.16 -18.82
N LYS A 45 -11.48 4.96 -19.39
CA LYS A 45 -11.16 6.24 -20.03
C LYS A 45 -10.44 7.18 -19.07
N GLN A 46 -10.96 7.33 -17.85
CA GLN A 46 -10.35 8.13 -16.78
C GLN A 46 -8.91 7.69 -16.50
N PHE A 47 -8.63 6.39 -16.47
CA PHE A 47 -7.27 5.88 -16.29
C PHE A 47 -6.33 6.33 -17.43
N PHE A 48 -6.76 6.26 -18.69
CA PHE A 48 -5.93 6.70 -19.83
C PHE A 48 -5.82 8.23 -19.94
N GLU A 49 -6.74 8.99 -19.34
CA GLU A 49 -6.67 10.47 -19.32
C GLU A 49 -5.85 10.99 -18.13
N ASN A 50 -5.98 10.38 -16.95
CA ASN A 50 -5.44 10.89 -15.69
C ASN A 50 -4.29 10.05 -15.12
N GLY A 51 -4.05 8.86 -15.66
CA GLY A 51 -3.06 7.90 -15.16
C GLY A 51 -3.52 7.06 -13.95
N TYR A 52 -4.72 7.30 -13.43
CA TYR A 52 -5.29 6.56 -12.29
C TYR A 52 -6.82 6.56 -12.31
N VAL A 53 -7.40 5.66 -11.52
CA VAL A 53 -8.85 5.60 -11.27
C VAL A 53 -9.09 5.32 -9.79
N ILE A 54 -10.15 5.91 -9.24
CA ILE A 54 -10.62 5.62 -7.89
C ILE A 54 -11.86 4.73 -8.00
N VAL A 55 -11.85 3.62 -7.27
CA VAL A 55 -12.96 2.69 -7.19
C VAL A 55 -13.50 2.70 -5.78
N ASP A 56 -14.54 3.52 -5.59
CA ASP A 56 -15.23 3.62 -4.31
C ASP A 56 -15.83 2.27 -3.93
N SER A 57 -15.69 1.92 -2.65
CA SER A 57 -16.29 0.72 -2.07
C SER A 57 -15.98 -0.56 -2.84
N PHE A 58 -14.77 -0.68 -3.42
CA PHE A 58 -14.34 -1.89 -4.11
C PHE A 58 -14.42 -3.13 -3.20
N PHE A 59 -14.01 -2.97 -1.94
CA PHE A 59 -14.27 -3.93 -0.88
C PHE A 59 -15.35 -3.39 0.05
N THR A 60 -16.23 -4.29 0.49
CA THR A 60 -17.19 -4.02 1.56
C THR A 60 -16.48 -3.92 2.91
N ARG A 61 -17.17 -3.34 3.89
CA ARG A 61 -16.63 -3.23 5.24
C ARG A 61 -16.43 -4.61 5.86
N GLU A 62 -17.36 -5.52 5.59
CA GLU A 62 -17.40 -6.88 6.08
C GLU A 62 -16.23 -7.71 5.54
N GLU A 63 -15.78 -7.44 4.31
CA GLU A 63 -14.57 -8.03 3.73
C GLU A 63 -13.28 -7.47 4.36
N LEU A 64 -13.29 -6.19 4.76
CA LEU A 64 -12.12 -5.52 5.33
C LEU A 64 -11.96 -5.73 6.84
N ASP A 65 -13.03 -5.93 7.59
CA ASP A 65 -13.00 -6.10 9.04
C ASP A 65 -12.10 -7.29 9.49
N PRO A 66 -12.14 -8.47 8.85
CA PRO A 66 -11.18 -9.55 9.14
C PRO A 66 -9.71 -9.19 8.91
N CYS A 67 -9.43 -8.27 7.98
CA CYS A 67 -8.08 -7.77 7.74
C CYS A 67 -7.65 -6.81 8.86
N LYS A 68 -8.57 -5.98 9.35
CA LYS A 68 -8.32 -5.09 10.49
C LYS A 68 -8.05 -5.87 11.77
N ASP A 69 -8.81 -6.92 12.03
CA ASP A 69 -8.61 -7.80 13.19
C ASP A 69 -7.25 -8.50 13.13
N ALA A 70 -6.87 -9.00 11.95
CA ALA A 70 -5.56 -9.63 11.76
C ALA A 70 -4.37 -8.68 11.97
N ILE A 71 -4.53 -7.39 11.63
CA ILE A 71 -3.54 -6.36 11.97
C ILE A 71 -3.53 -6.10 13.48
N ASN A 72 -4.70 -5.98 14.14
CA ASN A 72 -4.76 -5.77 15.59
C ASN A 72 -4.04 -6.88 16.36
N ASP A 73 -4.23 -8.14 15.96
CA ASP A 73 -3.53 -9.29 16.54
C ASP A 73 -2.01 -9.17 16.36
N LEU A 74 -1.56 -8.76 15.17
CA LEU A 74 -0.14 -8.59 14.90
C LEU A 74 0.46 -7.41 15.69
N VAL A 75 -0.29 -6.32 15.88
CA VAL A 75 0.09 -5.19 16.73
C VAL A 75 0.16 -5.63 18.20
N GLU A 76 -0.76 -6.47 18.66
CA GLU A 76 -0.74 -7.05 20.01
C GLU A 76 0.51 -7.91 20.23
N ASP A 77 0.76 -8.87 19.34
CA ASP A 77 1.94 -9.75 19.40
C ASP A 77 3.24 -8.93 19.46
N LEU A 78 3.31 -7.87 18.64
CA LEU A 78 4.43 -6.94 18.59
C LEU A 78 4.58 -6.15 19.90
N ALA A 79 3.49 -5.57 20.41
CA ALA A 79 3.48 -4.81 21.66
C ALA A 79 3.95 -5.69 22.83
N GLN A 80 3.44 -6.93 22.93
CA GLN A 80 3.86 -7.89 23.96
C GLN A 80 5.35 -8.20 23.88
N LYS A 81 5.87 -8.46 22.67
CA LYS A 81 7.29 -8.76 22.47
C LYS A 81 8.19 -7.58 22.84
N LEU A 82 7.81 -6.38 22.43
CA LEU A 82 8.57 -5.17 22.74
C LEU A 82 8.51 -4.81 24.22
N TYR A 83 7.35 -4.98 24.86
CA TYR A 83 7.18 -4.73 26.29
C TYR A 83 8.00 -5.70 27.13
N ARG A 84 7.94 -7.00 26.80
CA ARG A 84 8.76 -8.04 27.47
C ARG A 84 10.26 -7.80 27.36
N THR A 85 10.71 -7.12 26.31
CA THR A 85 12.12 -6.77 26.10
C THR A 85 12.49 -5.38 26.61
N GLY A 86 11.56 -4.68 27.26
CA GLY A 86 11.78 -3.34 27.81
C GLY A 86 11.94 -2.23 26.75
N ARG A 87 11.57 -2.49 25.49
CA ARG A 87 11.71 -1.54 24.38
C ARG A 87 10.60 -0.51 24.30
N ILE A 88 9.45 -0.77 24.93
CA ILE A 88 8.34 0.17 25.05
C ILE A 88 7.88 0.24 26.50
N LYS A 89 7.32 1.39 26.91
CA LYS A 89 6.98 1.64 28.32
C LYS A 89 5.69 0.97 28.79
N ASN A 90 4.77 0.68 27.87
CA ASN A 90 3.53 -0.03 28.14
C ASN A 90 2.97 -0.65 26.84
N LEU A 91 1.83 -1.35 26.92
CA LEU A 91 1.22 -2.07 25.79
C LEU A 91 0.33 -1.21 24.88
N TYR A 92 0.02 0.03 25.30
CA TYR A 92 -0.90 0.93 24.57
C TYR A 92 -2.28 0.33 24.26
N SER A 93 -2.79 -0.57 25.11
CA SER A 93 -4.07 -1.28 24.89
C SER A 93 -5.31 -0.40 24.93
N GLY A 94 -5.22 0.83 25.44
CA GLY A 94 -6.30 1.82 25.41
C GLY A 94 -6.51 2.46 24.02
N TYR A 95 -5.59 2.25 23.07
CA TYR A 95 -5.67 2.79 21.72
C TYR A 95 -6.22 1.74 20.75
N GLY A 96 -7.02 2.20 19.78
CA GLY A 96 -7.60 1.35 18.75
C GLY A 96 -6.71 1.16 17.52
N PHE A 97 -7.27 0.48 16.52
CA PHE A 97 -6.62 0.14 15.25
C PHE A 97 -5.84 1.29 14.59
N TYR A 98 -6.40 2.50 14.58
CA TYR A 98 -5.83 3.64 13.85
C TYR A 98 -4.61 4.28 14.53
N GLU A 99 -4.46 4.14 15.85
CA GLU A 99 -3.52 4.95 16.63
C GLU A 99 -2.49 4.12 17.38
N ARG A 100 -2.82 2.86 17.71
CA ARG A 100 -2.00 2.05 18.60
C ARG A 100 -0.57 1.86 18.09
N LEU A 101 -0.40 1.59 16.79
CA LEU A 101 0.92 1.42 16.18
C LEU A 101 1.75 2.71 16.26
N THR A 102 1.15 3.86 15.99
CA THR A 102 1.80 5.18 16.10
C THR A 102 2.26 5.48 17.53
N HIS A 103 1.50 5.05 18.54
CA HIS A 103 1.91 5.20 19.93
C HIS A 103 3.08 4.30 20.32
N ILE A 104 3.12 3.06 19.81
CA ILE A 104 4.26 2.15 19.99
C ILE A 104 5.51 2.72 19.29
N GLU A 105 5.38 3.30 18.09
CA GLU A 105 6.49 3.85 17.32
C GLU A 105 7.21 5.02 18.02
N LYS A 106 6.48 5.79 18.83
CA LYS A 106 7.08 6.86 19.66
C LYS A 106 8.12 6.35 20.65
N ASP A 107 7.96 5.11 21.15
CA ASP A 107 8.93 4.47 22.04
C ASP A 107 9.96 3.63 21.27
N PHE A 108 9.59 3.11 20.09
CA PHE A 108 10.45 2.29 19.25
C PHE A 108 10.46 2.78 17.78
N PRO A 109 11.27 3.79 17.43
CA PRO A 109 11.25 4.40 16.08
C PRO A 109 11.58 3.47 14.90
N ALA A 110 12.14 2.29 15.15
CA ALA A 110 12.41 1.27 14.14
C ALA A 110 11.24 0.28 13.94
N LEU A 111 10.05 0.60 14.48
CA LEU A 111 8.87 -0.27 14.49
C LEU A 111 8.46 -0.69 13.09
N THR A 112 8.41 0.25 12.14
CA THR A 112 7.92 0.02 10.78
C THR A 112 8.75 -1.03 10.05
N SER A 113 10.08 -0.92 10.07
CA SER A 113 10.98 -1.93 9.48
C SER A 113 10.84 -3.29 10.16
N TYR A 114 10.65 -3.31 11.48
CA TYR A 114 10.47 -4.55 12.23
C TYR A 114 9.13 -5.23 11.93
N TYR A 115 8.06 -4.45 11.85
CA TYR A 115 6.71 -4.87 11.51
C TYR A 115 6.66 -5.52 10.13
N ILE A 116 7.23 -4.88 9.11
CA ILE A 116 7.24 -5.40 7.73
C ILE A 116 7.96 -6.75 7.65
N ASN A 117 9.06 -6.93 8.38
CA ASN A 117 9.78 -8.20 8.42
C ASN A 117 9.03 -9.31 9.18
N MET A 118 8.10 -8.97 10.07
CA MET A 118 7.27 -9.94 10.80
C MET A 118 5.90 -10.20 10.14
N ALA A 119 5.45 -9.31 9.26
CA ALA A 119 4.16 -9.38 8.60
C ALA A 119 4.14 -10.54 7.57
N PHE A 120 3.97 -11.76 8.06
CA PHE A 120 3.44 -12.84 7.25
C PHE A 120 2.02 -12.47 6.82
N PHE A 121 1.70 -12.66 5.54
CA PHE A 121 0.34 -12.45 5.02
C PHE A 121 -0.64 -13.38 5.75
N ARG A 122 -1.38 -12.82 6.71
CA ARG A 122 -2.45 -13.52 7.42
C ARG A 122 -3.50 -14.00 6.42
N ARG A 123 -4.17 -15.12 6.72
CA ARG A 123 -5.13 -15.75 5.81
C ARG A 123 -6.27 -14.81 5.39
N SER A 124 -6.65 -13.85 6.24
CA SER A 124 -7.66 -12.83 5.90
C SER A 124 -7.27 -11.99 4.68
N PHE A 125 -6.02 -11.55 4.59
CA PHE A 125 -5.52 -10.84 3.41
C PHE A 125 -5.50 -11.73 2.17
N LYS A 126 -5.12 -13.01 2.31
CA LYS A 126 -5.20 -13.95 1.19
C LYS A 126 -6.65 -14.05 0.69
N ASN A 127 -7.59 -14.31 1.57
CA ASN A 127 -9.00 -14.47 1.22
C ASN A 127 -9.62 -13.21 0.59
N LEU A 128 -9.13 -12.01 0.94
CA LEU A 128 -9.58 -10.76 0.34
C LEU A 128 -9.13 -10.62 -1.13
N TRP A 129 -7.93 -11.11 -1.46
CA TRP A 129 -7.30 -10.93 -2.77
C TRP A 129 -7.33 -12.18 -3.67
N SER A 130 -7.77 -13.32 -3.15
CA SER A 130 -7.92 -14.56 -3.91
C SER A 130 -9.33 -15.13 -3.77
N ASN A 131 -9.88 -15.58 -4.90
CA ASN A 131 -11.11 -16.36 -4.95
C ASN A 131 -10.89 -17.85 -4.56
N GLU A 132 -9.77 -18.15 -3.89
CA GLU A 132 -9.28 -19.49 -3.47
C GLU A 132 -8.87 -19.53 -1.99
#